data_AF-A0A6P8J9J8-F1
#
_entry.id   AF-A0A6P8J9J8-F1
#
_cell.length_a   1.000
_cell.length_b   1.000
_cell.length_c   1.000
_cell.angle_alpha   90.00
_cell.angle_beta   90.00
_cell.angle_gamma   90.00
#
_symmetry.space_group_name_H-M   'P 1'
#
loop_
_entity.id
_entity.type
_entity.pdbx_description
1 polymer ?
#
loop_
_entity_poly.entity_id
_entity_poly.type
_entity_poly.pdbx_seq_one_letter_code
_entity_poly.pdbx_strand_id
1 'polypeptide(L)'
;MAKFKDIVGLMFVVLYIVGTSCQEMTNEVTAKQNKDREALLKAMMYISETAQSDSLHTRVKRGAGKRHHRRRPNWKDHPLYPLYPIDFEVCEDSPRESKNGLCDSWEKAGYCKKAREIMKTYCKKTCGMCKARSPVACKRSKFGCCWDNDPAKGINGEGCLPCFDIYRITCPQFKDYCGRQDRNGRFIRYHCFNTCGRCAM
;
A
#
# COMPACT_ATOMS: atom_id res chain seq x y z
N MET A 1 4.08 -26.67 -54.10
CA MET A 1 3.66 -25.76 -52.99
C MET A 1 2.92 -26.49 -51.85
N ALA A 2 3.19 -27.78 -51.58
CA ALA A 2 2.52 -28.53 -50.50
C ALA A 2 3.26 -28.45 -49.16
N LYS A 3 4.60 -28.36 -49.15
CA LYS A 3 5.41 -28.49 -47.92
C LYS A 3 5.36 -27.29 -46.96
N PHE A 4 4.93 -26.11 -47.40
CA PHE A 4 4.90 -24.91 -46.54
C PHE A 4 3.70 -24.92 -45.57
N LYS A 5 2.54 -25.42 -46.01
CA LYS A 5 1.33 -25.50 -45.17
C LYS A 5 1.51 -26.50 -44.04
N ASP A 6 2.19 -27.61 -44.29
CA ASP A 6 2.44 -28.66 -43.29
C ASP A 6 3.41 -28.19 -42.18
N ILE A 7 4.45 -27.44 -42.55
CA ILE A 7 5.42 -26.86 -41.58
C ILE A 7 4.74 -25.81 -40.69
N VAL A 8 3.91 -24.95 -41.30
CA VAL A 8 3.14 -23.95 -40.54
C VAL A 8 2.14 -24.63 -39.60
N GLY A 9 1.48 -25.70 -40.05
CA GLY A 9 0.59 -26.51 -39.21
C GLY A 9 1.30 -27.10 -37.99
N LEU A 10 2.46 -27.73 -38.19
CA LEU A 10 3.27 -28.30 -37.10
C LEU A 10 3.74 -27.23 -36.11
N MET A 11 4.15 -26.06 -36.60
CA MET A 11 4.52 -24.92 -35.74
C MET A 11 3.37 -24.46 -34.84
N PHE A 12 2.14 -24.37 -35.36
CA PHE A 12 0.97 -24.00 -34.56
C PHE A 12 0.63 -25.04 -33.49
N VAL A 13 0.74 -26.34 -33.81
CA VAL A 13 0.51 -27.42 -32.83
C VAL A 13 1.54 -27.36 -31.70
N VAL A 14 2.82 -27.14 -32.03
CA VAL A 14 3.88 -27.00 -31.01
C VAL A 14 3.64 -25.78 -30.13
N LEU A 15 3.29 -24.63 -30.72
CA LEU A 15 2.97 -23.42 -29.95
C LEU A 15 1.76 -23.60 -29.04
N TYR A 16 0.74 -24.34 -29.49
CA TYR A 16 -0.44 -24.62 -28.69
C TYR A 16 -0.11 -25.52 -27.49
N ILE A 17 0.66 -26.60 -27.69
CA ILE A 17 1.08 -27.54 -26.63
C ILE A 17 1.98 -26.85 -25.59
N VAL A 18 2.92 -26.00 -26.04
CA VAL A 18 3.79 -25.22 -25.14
C VAL A 18 2.98 -24.17 -24.38
N GLY A 19 1.99 -23.54 -25.01
CA GLY A 19 1.08 -22.59 -24.38
C GLY A 19 0.26 -23.21 -23.24
N THR A 20 -0.34 -24.39 -23.47
CA THR A 20 -1.19 -25.06 -22.46
C THR A 20 -0.40 -25.53 -21.24
N SER A 21 0.80 -26.08 -21.45
CA SER A 21 1.66 -26.58 -20.35
C SER A 21 2.24 -25.46 -19.49
N CYS A 22 2.61 -24.31 -20.09
CA CYS A 22 3.03 -23.14 -19.32
C CYS A 22 1.90 -22.56 -18.46
N GLN A 23 0.65 -22.59 -18.94
CA GLN A 23 -0.47 -22.01 -18.21
C GLN A 23 -0.80 -22.82 -16.94
N GLU A 24 -0.76 -24.15 -17.00
CA GLU A 24 -0.95 -25.02 -15.83
C GLU A 24 0.11 -24.78 -14.75
N MET A 25 1.39 -24.69 -15.11
CA MET A 25 2.45 -24.43 -14.12
C MET A 25 2.29 -23.07 -13.43
N THR A 26 1.83 -22.03 -14.13
CA THR A 26 1.59 -20.73 -13.50
C THR A 26 0.42 -20.75 -12.52
N ASN A 27 -0.62 -21.53 -12.81
CA ASN A 27 -1.79 -21.68 -11.93
C ASN A 27 -1.41 -22.45 -10.64
N GLU A 28 -0.59 -23.49 -10.73
CA GLU A 28 -0.12 -24.24 -9.57
C GLU A 28 0.83 -23.43 -8.68
N VAL A 29 1.78 -22.70 -9.27
CA VAL A 29 2.71 -21.83 -8.53
C VAL A 29 1.95 -20.71 -7.81
N THR A 30 0.97 -20.10 -8.47
CA THR A 30 0.15 -19.04 -7.85
C THR A 30 -0.77 -19.59 -6.75
N ALA A 31 -1.37 -20.77 -6.94
CA ALA A 31 -2.17 -21.42 -5.90
C ALA A 31 -1.33 -21.76 -4.66
N LYS A 32 -0.10 -22.25 -4.84
CA LYS A 32 0.83 -22.54 -3.75
C LYS A 32 1.26 -21.27 -3.01
N GLN A 33 1.64 -20.22 -3.74
CA GLN A 33 2.00 -18.92 -3.14
C GLN A 33 0.84 -18.32 -2.33
N ASN A 34 -0.40 -18.44 -2.82
CA ASN A 34 -1.58 -17.95 -2.09
C ASN A 34 -1.81 -18.73 -0.80
N LYS A 35 -1.63 -20.06 -0.81
CA LYS A 35 -1.78 -20.92 0.37
C LYS A 35 -0.73 -20.63 1.44
N ASP A 36 0.53 -20.48 1.05
CA ASP A 36 1.62 -20.15 1.98
C ASP A 36 1.41 -18.76 2.60
N ARG A 37 0.88 -17.81 1.82
CA ARG A 37 0.55 -16.46 2.28
C ARG A 37 -0.63 -16.44 3.26
N GLU A 38 -1.67 -17.23 3.03
CA GLU A 38 -2.77 -17.40 3.99
C GLU A 38 -2.31 -18.03 5.30
N ALA A 39 -1.40 -19.01 5.25
CA ALA A 39 -0.80 -19.60 6.44
C ALA A 39 -0.01 -18.56 7.25
N LEU A 40 0.76 -17.70 6.57
CA LEU A 40 1.48 -16.59 7.21
C LEU A 40 0.52 -15.59 7.87
N LEU A 41 -0.56 -15.21 7.18
CA LEU A 41 -1.58 -14.30 7.72
C LEU A 41 -2.28 -14.88 8.95
N LYS A 42 -2.64 -16.17 8.93
CA LYS A 42 -3.22 -16.86 10.09
C LYS A 42 -2.25 -16.92 11.27
N ALA A 43 -0.97 -17.19 11.03
CA ALA A 43 0.06 -17.18 12.07
C ALA A 43 0.23 -15.79 12.70
N MET A 44 0.24 -14.73 11.89
CA MET A 44 0.32 -13.35 12.38
C MET A 44 -0.94 -12.95 13.18
N MET A 45 -2.12 -13.40 12.77
CA MET A 45 -3.36 -13.19 13.52
C MET A 45 -3.36 -13.91 14.88
N TYR A 46 -2.90 -15.16 14.94
CA TYR A 46 -2.81 -15.94 16.18
C TYR A 46 -1.84 -15.33 17.21
N ILE A 47 -0.73 -14.74 16.75
CA ILE A 47 0.20 -13.99 17.61
C ILE A 47 -0.48 -12.75 18.20
N SER A 48 -1.43 -12.14 17.48
CA SER A 48 -2.16 -10.96 17.99
C SER A 48 -3.17 -11.29 19.08
N GLU A 49 -3.76 -12.49 19.06
CA GLU A 49 -4.70 -12.97 20.10
C GLU A 49 -3.96 -13.35 21.39
N THR A 50 -2.83 -14.04 21.28
CA THR A 50 -1.99 -14.42 22.45
C THR A 50 -1.29 -13.22 23.08
N ALA A 51 -0.91 -12.21 22.28
CA ALA A 51 -0.36 -10.95 22.81
C ALA A 51 -1.39 -10.10 23.58
N GLN A 52 -2.70 -10.29 23.33
CA GLN A 52 -3.76 -9.61 24.09
C GLN A 52 -4.02 -10.31 25.44
N SER A 53 -3.88 -11.63 25.54
CA SER A 53 -4.11 -12.36 26.81
C SER A 53 -3.00 -12.15 27.85
N ASP A 54 -1.73 -12.02 27.45
CA ASP A 54 -0.62 -11.80 28.39
C ASP A 54 -0.59 -10.39 29.01
N SER A 55 -1.43 -9.48 28.51
CA SER A 55 -1.54 -8.12 29.05
C SER A 55 -2.49 -8.01 30.26
N LEU A 56 -3.28 -9.06 30.56
CA LEU A 56 -4.07 -9.17 31.77
C LEU A 56 -3.51 -10.29 32.66
N HIS A 57 -2.98 -9.88 33.82
CA HIS A 57 -2.65 -10.73 34.99
C HIS A 57 -1.24 -11.32 35.20
N THR A 58 -0.18 -10.61 34.84
CA THR A 58 1.05 -10.70 35.68
C THR A 58 1.46 -9.34 36.23
N ARG A 59 1.04 -9.08 37.47
CA ARG A 59 1.64 -8.05 38.32
C ARG A 59 3.04 -8.53 38.74
N VAL A 60 3.99 -8.45 37.81
CA VAL A 60 5.42 -8.60 38.15
C VAL A 60 5.75 -7.46 39.11
N LYS A 61 6.04 -7.80 40.37
CA LYS A 61 6.60 -6.84 41.34
C LYS A 61 7.94 -6.36 40.79
N ARG A 62 7.94 -5.19 40.16
CA ARG A 62 9.18 -4.54 39.71
C ARG A 62 9.92 -4.06 40.95
N GLY A 63 10.95 -4.80 41.35
CA GLY A 63 11.99 -4.28 42.23
C GLY A 63 12.58 -3.00 41.64
N ALA A 64 13.12 -2.14 42.49
CA ALA A 64 13.70 -0.84 42.15
C ALA A 64 14.98 -0.99 41.30
N GLY A 65 14.85 -1.46 40.06
CA GLY A 65 15.89 -1.41 39.05
C GLY A 65 16.00 0.01 38.50
N LYS A 66 17.24 0.53 38.39
CA LYS A 66 17.52 1.82 37.75
C LYS A 66 16.84 1.87 36.38
N ARG A 67 15.95 2.85 36.18
CA ARG A 67 15.28 3.07 34.90
C ARG A 67 16.33 3.50 33.88
N HIS A 68 16.86 2.55 33.12
CA HIS A 68 17.58 2.90 31.91
C HIS A 68 16.59 3.57 30.98
N HIS A 69 16.82 4.86 30.72
CA HIS A 69 16.12 5.61 29.70
C HIS A 69 16.57 5.05 28.35
N ARG A 70 16.05 3.88 27.94
CA ARG A 70 16.23 3.39 26.58
C ARG A 70 15.59 4.44 25.69
N ARG A 71 16.42 5.31 25.09
CA ARG A 71 15.98 6.17 24.00
C ARG A 71 15.42 5.22 22.95
N ARG A 72 14.11 5.31 22.71
CA ARG A 72 13.47 4.46 21.71
C ARG A 72 14.15 4.74 20.37
N PRO A 73 14.55 3.71 19.62
CA PRO A 73 15.20 3.89 18.32
C PRO A 73 14.36 4.84 17.46
N ASN A 74 15.04 5.71 16.73
CA ASN A 74 14.37 6.55 15.75
C ASN A 74 13.82 5.62 14.67
N TRP A 75 12.50 5.67 14.49
CA TRP A 75 11.75 4.80 13.60
C TRP A 75 12.14 5.00 12.12
N LYS A 76 12.75 6.15 11.77
CA LYS A 76 13.35 6.38 10.44
C LYS A 76 14.56 5.50 10.18
N ASP A 77 15.19 5.00 11.24
CA ASP A 77 16.37 4.15 11.18
C ASP A 77 15.98 2.66 11.23
N HIS A 78 14.68 2.35 11.17
CA HIS A 78 14.21 0.97 11.10
C HIS A 78 14.69 0.37 9.76
N PRO A 79 15.29 -0.84 9.74
CA PRO A 79 15.80 -1.47 8.52
C PRO A 79 14.70 -1.72 7.48
N LEU A 80 13.45 -1.68 7.93
CA LEU A 80 12.26 -1.77 7.11
C LEU A 80 11.57 -0.39 6.94
N TYR A 81 12.33 0.70 6.93
CA TYR A 81 11.85 2.03 6.57
C TYR A 81 12.35 2.41 5.16
N PRO A 82 11.48 2.88 4.25
CA PRO A 82 10.01 2.90 4.31
C PRO A 82 9.41 1.60 3.75
N LEU A 83 8.81 0.76 4.61
CA LEU A 83 8.08 -0.44 4.18
C LEU A 83 6.79 -0.15 3.41
N TYR A 84 6.28 1.08 3.50
CA TYR A 84 5.07 1.48 2.82
C TYR A 84 5.13 2.93 2.36
N PRO A 85 4.53 3.25 1.20
CA PRO A 85 4.25 4.61 0.74
C PRO A 85 3.21 5.36 1.60
N ILE A 86 2.94 4.91 2.83
CA ILE A 86 1.99 5.54 3.76
C ILE A 86 2.53 6.87 4.27
N ASP A 87 3.86 6.94 4.40
CA ASP A 87 4.61 8.14 4.79
C ASP A 87 5.07 8.93 3.55
N PHE A 88 4.42 8.81 2.37
CA PHE A 88 4.75 9.71 1.27
C PHE A 88 4.62 11.16 1.72
N GLU A 89 5.67 11.91 1.39
CA GLU A 89 5.79 13.37 1.39
C GLU A 89 4.39 14.01 1.40
N VAL A 90 4.05 14.63 2.53
CA VAL A 90 2.72 15.19 2.75
C VAL A 90 2.40 16.04 1.54
N CYS A 91 1.33 15.68 0.83
CA CYS A 91 0.97 16.43 -0.36
C CYS A 91 0.36 17.75 0.11
N GLU A 92 1.24 18.73 0.22
CA GLU A 92 0.94 20.08 0.68
C GLU A 92 1.24 21.05 -0.45
N ASP A 93 0.53 22.15 -0.47
CA ASP A 93 0.91 23.27 -1.31
C ASP A 93 2.25 23.83 -0.85
N SER A 94 2.94 24.50 -1.75
CA SER A 94 4.17 25.18 -1.42
C SER A 94 3.91 26.20 -0.31
N PRO A 95 4.72 26.19 0.76
CA PRO A 95 4.42 26.95 1.97
C PRO A 95 4.39 28.46 1.73
N ARG A 96 5.14 28.97 0.74
CA ARG A 96 5.15 30.39 0.39
C ARG A 96 3.81 30.81 -0.23
N GLU A 97 3.34 30.08 -1.23
CA GLU A 97 2.13 30.38 -1.99
C GLU A 97 0.87 30.10 -1.16
N SER A 98 0.89 29.02 -0.36
CA SER A 98 -0.17 28.70 0.60
C SER A 98 -0.29 29.77 1.69
N LYS A 99 0.82 30.20 2.30
CA LYS A 99 0.83 31.25 3.34
C LYS A 99 0.34 32.60 2.81
N ASN A 100 0.58 32.88 1.52
CA ASN A 100 0.14 34.11 0.87
C ASN A 100 -1.31 34.03 0.34
N GLY A 101 -2.01 32.90 0.52
CA GLY A 101 -3.37 32.69 0.00
C GLY A 101 -3.46 32.64 -1.53
N LEU A 102 -2.33 32.48 -2.21
CA LEU A 102 -2.26 32.49 -3.67
C LEU A 102 -2.91 31.25 -4.27
N CYS A 103 -2.73 30.09 -3.62
CA CYS A 103 -3.33 28.85 -4.10
C CYS A 103 -4.86 28.92 -4.15
N ASP A 104 -5.50 29.46 -3.11
CA ASP A 104 -6.96 29.63 -3.06
C ASP A 104 -7.45 30.63 -4.12
N SER A 105 -6.69 31.72 -4.32
CA SER A 105 -7.00 32.73 -5.36
C SER A 105 -6.91 32.13 -6.76
N TRP A 106 -5.84 31.39 -7.03
CA TRP A 106 -5.61 30.74 -8.32
C TRP A 106 -6.60 29.61 -8.60
N GLU A 107 -7.01 28.87 -7.59
CA GLU A 107 -8.09 27.88 -7.72
C GLU A 107 -9.39 28.55 -8.16
N LYS A 108 -9.83 29.60 -7.46
CA LYS A 108 -11.05 30.37 -7.79
C LYS A 108 -11.00 30.99 -9.18
N ALA A 109 -9.83 31.43 -9.62
CA ALA A 109 -9.64 31.96 -10.97
C ALA A 109 -9.47 30.87 -12.07
N GLY A 110 -9.51 29.59 -11.69
CA GLY A 110 -9.53 28.45 -12.59
C GLY A 110 -8.16 28.01 -13.11
N TYR A 111 -7.07 28.42 -12.45
CA TYR A 111 -5.71 28.09 -12.88
C TYR A 111 -5.36 26.61 -12.73
N CYS A 112 -6.09 25.85 -11.90
CA CYS A 112 -5.95 24.40 -11.84
C CYS A 112 -6.12 23.72 -13.20
N LYS A 113 -6.93 24.31 -14.09
CA LYS A 113 -7.12 23.82 -15.47
C LYS A 113 -6.25 24.59 -16.47
N LYS A 114 -6.16 25.92 -16.34
CA LYS A 114 -5.45 26.79 -17.30
C LYS A 114 -3.92 26.70 -17.21
N ALA A 115 -3.38 26.52 -16.01
CA ALA A 115 -1.94 26.55 -15.73
C ALA A 115 -1.52 25.31 -14.92
N ARG A 116 -1.86 24.13 -15.45
CA ARG A 116 -1.76 22.86 -14.72
C ARG A 116 -0.36 22.58 -14.17
N GLU A 117 0.70 22.87 -14.92
CA GLU A 117 2.08 22.56 -14.48
C GLU A 117 2.57 23.49 -13.35
N ILE A 118 2.15 24.76 -13.37
CA ILE A 118 2.43 25.71 -12.27
C ILE A 118 1.67 25.26 -11.02
N MET A 119 0.38 24.95 -11.17
CA MET A 119 -0.45 24.48 -10.05
C MET A 119 0.04 23.15 -9.48
N LYS A 120 0.52 22.23 -10.31
CA LYS A 120 1.12 20.97 -9.87
C LYS A 120 2.41 21.16 -9.06
N THR A 121 3.12 22.25 -9.29
CA THR A 121 4.36 22.57 -8.58
C THR A 121 4.07 23.24 -7.24
N TYR A 122 3.19 24.25 -7.24
CA TYR A 122 2.99 25.12 -6.07
C TYR A 122 1.69 24.88 -5.31
N CYS A 123 0.62 24.45 -5.99
CA CYS A 123 -0.73 24.36 -5.42
C CYS A 123 -1.35 22.98 -5.68
N LYS A 124 -0.53 21.92 -5.52
CA LYS A 124 -0.89 20.55 -5.83
C LYS A 124 -2.00 20.00 -4.94
N LYS A 125 -2.08 20.47 -3.69
CA LYS A 125 -3.14 20.09 -2.74
C LYS A 125 -4.41 20.89 -3.01
N THR A 126 -4.33 22.21 -3.10
CA THR A 126 -5.51 23.05 -3.43
C THR A 126 -6.16 22.61 -4.73
N CYS A 127 -5.37 22.36 -5.78
CA CYS A 127 -5.92 21.92 -7.07
C CYS A 127 -6.26 20.43 -7.15
N GLY A 128 -6.19 19.67 -6.06
CA GLY A 128 -6.50 18.23 -6.04
C GLY A 128 -5.58 17.37 -6.92
N MET A 129 -4.37 17.85 -7.22
CA MET A 129 -3.39 17.16 -8.06
C MET A 129 -2.48 16.21 -7.28
N CYS A 130 -2.71 16.09 -5.98
CA CYS A 130 -2.11 15.08 -5.12
C CYS A 130 -2.48 13.67 -5.60
N LYS A 131 -1.59 13.04 -6.36
CA LYS A 131 -1.64 11.60 -6.60
C LYS A 131 -0.86 10.91 -5.49
N ALA A 132 -1.44 9.88 -4.87
CA ALA A 132 -0.64 8.90 -4.14
C ALA A 132 0.47 8.43 -5.09
N ARG A 133 1.74 8.63 -4.74
CA ARG A 133 2.82 8.15 -5.60
C ARG A 133 2.67 6.64 -5.66
N SER A 134 2.35 6.13 -6.84
CA SER A 134 2.37 4.71 -7.14
C SER A 134 3.78 4.19 -6.82
N PRO A 135 3.90 3.10 -6.02
CA PRO A 135 5.17 2.43 -5.77
C PRO A 135 5.93 2.20 -7.06
N VAL A 136 7.27 2.28 -6.99
CA VAL A 136 8.13 2.10 -8.16
C VAL A 136 7.86 0.77 -8.87
N ALA A 137 7.50 -0.28 -8.10
CA ALA A 137 7.16 -1.61 -8.59
C ALA A 137 6.01 -1.63 -9.61
N CYS A 138 5.03 -0.75 -9.46
CA CYS A 138 3.80 -0.75 -10.26
C CYS A 138 3.66 0.50 -11.13
N LYS A 139 4.66 1.39 -11.16
CA LYS A 139 4.70 2.60 -12.02
C LYS A 139 4.49 2.30 -13.52
N ARG A 140 4.83 1.08 -13.95
CA ARG A 140 4.68 0.59 -15.34
C ARG A 140 3.55 -0.44 -15.51
N SER A 141 2.82 -0.76 -14.44
CA SER A 141 1.71 -1.71 -14.50
C SER A 141 0.56 -1.12 -15.31
N LYS A 142 0.01 -1.90 -16.23
CA LYS A 142 -1.15 -1.50 -17.06
C LYS A 142 -2.39 -1.21 -16.21
N PHE A 143 -2.54 -1.91 -15.10
CA PHE A 143 -3.74 -1.86 -14.25
C PHE A 143 -3.53 -1.12 -12.93
N GLY A 144 -2.37 -0.47 -12.76
CA GLY A 144 -2.03 0.22 -11.52
C GLY A 144 -1.49 -0.71 -10.44
N CYS A 145 -1.68 -0.31 -9.19
CA CYS A 145 -1.07 -0.94 -8.02
C CYS A 145 -2.14 -1.49 -7.09
N CYS A 146 -1.87 -2.64 -6.51
CA CYS A 146 -2.55 -3.11 -5.33
C CYS A 146 -2.16 -2.25 -4.11
N TRP A 147 -2.98 -2.28 -3.07
CA TRP A 147 -2.74 -1.55 -1.81
C TRP A 147 -1.47 -2.05 -1.07
N ASP A 148 -1.00 -3.26 -1.38
CA ASP A 148 0.26 -3.85 -0.90
C ASP A 148 1.45 -3.56 -1.83
N ASN A 149 1.28 -2.65 -2.79
CA ASN A 149 2.29 -2.16 -3.73
C ASN A 149 2.69 -3.13 -4.85
N ASP A 150 2.04 -4.29 -4.93
CA ASP A 150 2.21 -5.22 -6.04
C ASP A 150 1.47 -4.71 -7.29
N PRO A 151 1.92 -5.04 -8.50
CA PRO A 151 1.20 -4.70 -9.72
C PRO A 151 -0.12 -5.47 -9.80
N ALA A 152 -1.23 -4.76 -10.03
CA ALA A 152 -2.52 -5.39 -10.26
C ALA A 152 -2.47 -6.24 -11.55
N LYS A 153 -3.11 -7.42 -11.53
CA LYS A 153 -3.16 -8.34 -12.67
C LYS A 153 -4.28 -8.01 -13.65
N GLY A 154 -5.30 -7.27 -13.21
CA GLY A 154 -6.42 -6.85 -14.04
C GLY A 154 -7.15 -5.61 -13.51
N ILE A 155 -8.26 -5.27 -14.15
CA ILE A 155 -9.05 -4.07 -13.87
C ILE A 155 -9.67 -4.15 -12.47
N ASN A 156 -9.87 -3.01 -11.79
CA ASN A 156 -10.44 -2.96 -10.44
C ASN A 156 -9.70 -3.84 -9.43
N GLY A 157 -8.36 -3.85 -9.50
CA GLY A 157 -7.50 -4.58 -8.56
C GLY A 157 -7.65 -6.11 -8.63
N GLU A 158 -8.03 -6.66 -9.77
CA GLU A 158 -7.98 -8.10 -9.99
C GLU A 158 -6.55 -8.62 -9.76
N GLY A 159 -6.44 -9.71 -8.99
CA GLY A 159 -5.15 -10.25 -8.55
C GLY A 159 -4.52 -9.53 -7.35
N CYS A 160 -5.14 -8.46 -6.85
CA CYS A 160 -4.78 -7.86 -5.57
C CYS A 160 -5.39 -8.63 -4.40
N LEU A 161 -4.77 -8.52 -3.24
CA LEU A 161 -5.28 -9.19 -2.04
C LEU A 161 -6.46 -8.45 -1.44
N PRO A 162 -7.29 -9.16 -0.67
CA PRO A 162 -8.31 -8.52 0.14
C PRO A 162 -7.66 -7.48 1.05
N CYS A 163 -8.15 -6.26 0.99
CA CYS A 163 -7.71 -5.19 1.85
C CYS A 163 -8.56 -5.18 3.13
N PHE A 164 -7.90 -5.16 4.29
CA PHE A 164 -8.58 -5.20 5.58
C PHE A 164 -7.79 -4.47 6.65
N ASP A 165 -8.48 -4.12 7.73
CA ASP A 165 -7.85 -3.63 8.95
C ASP A 165 -7.29 -4.79 9.76
N ILE A 166 -6.02 -4.67 10.16
CA ILE A 166 -5.35 -5.64 11.03
C ILE A 166 -6.06 -5.67 12.40
N TYR A 167 -6.42 -4.50 12.95
CA TYR A 167 -7.13 -4.39 14.23
C TYR A 167 -8.60 -4.02 14.02
N ARG A 168 -9.43 -5.00 13.65
CA ARG A 168 -10.85 -4.79 13.28
C ARG A 168 -11.70 -4.02 14.29
N ILE A 169 -11.42 -4.16 15.59
CA ILE A 169 -12.15 -3.46 16.66
C ILE A 169 -11.56 -2.07 16.91
N THR A 170 -10.25 -1.98 17.00
CA THR A 170 -9.53 -0.74 17.31
C THR A 170 -9.60 0.27 16.17
N CYS A 171 -9.54 -0.18 14.92
CA CYS A 171 -9.47 0.70 13.77
C CYS A 171 -10.68 1.64 13.66
N PRO A 172 -11.95 1.16 13.73
CA PRO A 172 -13.14 2.03 13.73
C PRO A 172 -13.14 3.07 14.85
N GLN A 173 -12.67 2.71 16.05
CA GLN A 173 -12.65 3.61 17.21
C GLN A 173 -11.67 4.77 17.04
N PHE A 174 -10.59 4.55 16.32
CA PHE A 174 -9.52 5.53 16.10
C PHE A 174 -9.49 6.04 14.66
N LYS A 175 -10.61 6.01 13.94
CA LYS A 175 -10.69 6.50 12.55
C LYS A 175 -10.17 7.94 12.39
N ASP A 176 -10.42 8.81 13.37
CA ASP A 176 -9.96 10.21 13.32
C ASP A 176 -8.42 10.36 13.38
N TYR A 177 -7.71 9.29 13.75
CA TYR A 177 -6.25 9.30 13.81
C TYR A 177 -5.63 9.12 12.42
N CYS A 178 -6.39 8.68 11.42
CA CYS A 178 -5.90 8.52 10.06
C CYS A 178 -5.22 9.79 9.50
N GLY A 179 -5.69 10.98 9.90
CA GLY A 179 -5.14 12.29 9.49
C GLY A 179 -4.02 12.83 10.38
N ARG A 180 -3.71 12.22 11.54
CA ARG A 180 -2.74 12.78 12.50
C ARG A 180 -1.30 12.48 12.11
N GLN A 181 -0.42 13.47 12.14
CA GLN A 181 1.01 13.27 11.80
C GLN A 181 1.84 12.70 12.98
N ASP A 182 1.20 12.40 14.11
CA ASP A 182 1.85 11.86 15.30
C ASP A 182 2.06 10.33 15.20
N ARG A 183 2.70 9.76 16.23
CA ARG A 183 3.00 8.33 16.28
C ARG A 183 1.74 7.46 16.24
N ASN A 184 0.66 7.94 16.86
CA ASN A 184 -0.60 7.20 16.94
C ASN A 184 -1.33 7.23 15.60
N GLY A 185 -1.36 8.37 14.92
CA GLY A 185 -1.90 8.47 13.56
C GLY A 185 -1.10 7.63 12.57
N ARG A 186 0.22 7.57 12.73
CA ARG A 186 1.03 6.61 11.98
C ARG A 186 0.58 5.18 12.26
N PHE A 187 0.57 4.74 13.52
CA PHE A 187 0.17 3.39 13.88
C PHE A 187 -1.17 3.00 13.23
N ILE A 188 -2.17 3.89 13.34
CA ILE A 188 -3.48 3.67 12.73
C ILE A 188 -3.36 3.57 11.20
N ARG A 189 -2.64 4.45 10.51
CA ARG A 189 -2.46 4.32 9.05
C ARG A 189 -1.76 3.04 8.60
N TYR A 190 -0.86 2.49 9.42
CA TYR A 190 -0.10 1.27 9.11
C TYR A 190 -0.86 -0.03 9.38
N HIS A 191 -1.93 0.03 10.17
CA HIS A 191 -2.67 -1.16 10.58
C HIS A 191 -4.15 -1.11 10.22
N CYS A 192 -4.68 0.07 9.89
CA CYS A 192 -6.08 0.32 9.60
C CYS A 192 -6.28 0.76 8.14
N PHE A 193 -5.89 -0.10 7.20
CA PHE A 193 -5.92 0.20 5.78
C PHE A 193 -7.33 0.49 5.26
N ASN A 194 -8.32 -0.28 5.68
CA ASN A 194 -9.71 -0.10 5.24
C ASN A 194 -10.36 1.09 5.93
N THR A 195 -10.26 1.18 7.26
CA THR A 195 -10.84 2.30 8.01
C THR A 195 -10.26 3.65 7.58
N CYS A 196 -8.96 3.71 7.25
CA CYS A 196 -8.33 4.93 6.75
C CYS A 196 -8.49 5.15 5.24
N GLY A 197 -9.30 4.36 4.53
CA GLY A 197 -9.55 4.54 3.09
C GLY A 197 -8.32 4.31 2.22
N ARG A 198 -7.35 3.51 2.69
CA ARG A 198 -6.12 3.17 1.98
C ARG A 198 -6.27 1.94 1.08
N CYS A 199 -7.41 1.27 1.14
CA CYS A 199 -7.80 0.20 0.24
C CYS A 199 -8.19 0.68 -1.17
N ALA A 200 -8.00 1.96 -1.49
CA ALA A 200 -8.27 2.49 -2.81
C ALA A 200 -7.31 1.87 -3.84
N MET A 201 -7.90 1.32 -4.90
CA MET A 201 -7.24 0.84 -6.12
C MET A 201 -7.00 2.00 -7.09
#